data_AF-A0AAP6JCJ5-F1
#
_entry.id   AF-A0AAP6JCJ5-F1
#
_cell.length_a   1.000
_cell.length_b   1.000
_cell.length_c   1.000
_cell.angle_alpha   90.00
_cell.angle_beta   90.00
_cell.angle_gamma   90.00
#
_symmetry.space_group_name_H-M   'P 1'
#
loop_
_entity.id
_entity.type
_entity.pdbx_description
1 polymer ?
#
loop_
_entity_poly.entity_id
_entity_poly.type
_entity_poly.pdbx_seq_one_letter_code
_entity_poly.pdbx_strand_id
1 'polypeptide(L)'
;MRKMMTGAALMFAGSTFAEVLPEQTATARDFVPGDYHVVGAVQGDLNQNQRDDWVFLVSRNDEGESGGKDQGRTGTGESDGLLVVFNEEDGYRHVLSNLDCLASDSEEGGVYFAPEPDVSIDRGNLYIHFRHGRYGHWTYNFRYQGDDFELIGYDSTQQRGPVVERSVSINLLTKRMLIRENINHDAEGGDEEFEETWKEFALPQPIRLGEIGSFEALDVKAHMKLLD
;
A
#
# COMPACT_ATOMS: atom_id res chain seq x y z
N MET A 1 -39.30 53.36 -24.67
CA MET A 1 -39.00 52.60 -23.42
C MET A 1 -39.78 51.30 -23.50
N ARG A 2 -39.28 50.07 -23.31
CA ARG A 2 -37.98 49.50 -22.88
C ARG A 2 -37.99 48.06 -23.42
N LYS A 3 -36.89 47.62 -24.05
CA LYS A 3 -36.69 46.24 -24.55
C LYS A 3 -36.57 45.27 -23.36
N MET A 4 -37.15 44.07 -23.43
CA MET A 4 -36.69 42.93 -22.63
C MET A 4 -36.71 41.65 -23.48
N MET A 5 -35.52 41.29 -23.98
CA MET A 5 -35.19 39.93 -24.42
C MET A 5 -35.09 39.05 -23.17
N THR A 6 -35.84 37.96 -23.12
CA THR A 6 -35.62 36.89 -22.14
C THR A 6 -34.73 35.85 -22.81
N GLY A 7 -33.46 35.82 -22.43
CA GLY A 7 -32.52 34.78 -22.86
C GLY A 7 -32.75 33.52 -22.04
N ALA A 8 -33.01 32.40 -22.70
CA ALA A 8 -32.98 31.08 -22.08
C ALA A 8 -31.52 30.68 -21.91
N ALA A 9 -31.04 30.63 -20.66
CA ALA A 9 -29.76 30.03 -20.32
C ALA A 9 -29.94 28.51 -20.34
N LEU A 10 -29.39 27.85 -21.37
CA LEU A 10 -29.30 26.40 -21.45
C LEU A 10 -28.15 25.95 -20.55
N MET A 11 -28.45 25.45 -19.36
CA MET A 11 -27.45 24.82 -18.50
C MET A 11 -27.17 23.42 -19.04
N PHE A 12 -26.00 23.22 -19.66
CA PHE A 12 -25.47 21.89 -19.91
C PHE A 12 -25.00 21.30 -18.58
N ALA A 13 -25.76 20.36 -18.04
CA ALA A 13 -25.27 19.48 -16.98
C ALA A 13 -24.25 18.53 -17.63
N GLY A 14 -22.97 18.76 -17.38
CA GLY A 14 -21.91 17.82 -17.76
C GLY A 14 -22.10 16.52 -17.00
N SER A 15 -22.45 15.44 -17.70
CA SER A 15 -22.39 14.10 -17.14
C SER A 15 -20.95 13.63 -17.22
N THR A 16 -20.27 13.53 -16.08
CA THR A 16 -18.98 12.85 -16.00
C THR A 16 -19.25 11.36 -16.27
N PHE A 17 -18.91 10.87 -17.45
CA PHE A 17 -18.85 9.43 -17.69
C PHE A 17 -17.63 8.92 -16.92
N ALA A 18 -17.88 8.18 -15.83
CA ALA A 18 -16.86 7.29 -15.31
C ALA A 18 -16.59 6.25 -16.40
N GLU A 19 -15.34 6.16 -16.85
CA GLU A 19 -14.93 5.16 -17.82
C GLU A 19 -15.07 3.79 -17.16
N VAL A 20 -15.99 2.95 -17.67
CA VAL A 20 -16.16 1.58 -17.18
C VAL A 20 -14.99 0.79 -17.73
N LEU A 21 -14.08 0.38 -16.85
CA LEU A 21 -12.96 -0.49 -17.22
C LEU A 21 -13.51 -1.81 -17.80
N PRO A 22 -12.88 -2.35 -18.86
CA PRO A 22 -13.26 -3.66 -19.39
C PRO A 22 -13.06 -4.74 -18.32
N GLU A 23 -13.86 -5.81 -18.33
CA GLU A 23 -13.74 -6.90 -17.35
C GLU A 23 -12.42 -7.67 -17.51
N GLN A 24 -11.93 -7.80 -18.75
CA GLN A 24 -10.65 -8.43 -19.08
C GLN A 24 -9.94 -7.69 -20.22
N THR A 25 -8.60 -7.77 -20.23
CA THR A 25 -7.74 -7.22 -21.29
C THR A 25 -6.68 -8.22 -21.73
N ALA A 26 -6.13 -8.02 -22.93
CA ALA A 26 -5.02 -8.82 -23.42
C ALA A 26 -3.69 -8.46 -22.72
N THR A 27 -3.56 -7.24 -22.20
CA THR A 27 -2.34 -6.75 -21.53
C THR A 27 -2.67 -6.25 -20.14
N ALA A 28 -1.94 -6.71 -19.12
CA ALA A 28 -2.14 -6.27 -17.74
C ALA A 28 -2.04 -4.74 -17.56
N ARG A 29 -1.17 -4.08 -18.33
CA ARG A 29 -0.98 -2.62 -18.29
C ARG A 29 -2.17 -1.82 -18.82
N ASP A 30 -3.09 -2.45 -19.57
CA ASP A 30 -4.27 -1.77 -20.10
C ASP A 30 -5.24 -1.33 -18.97
N PHE A 31 -5.05 -1.84 -17.74
CA PHE A 31 -5.79 -1.43 -16.56
C PHE A 31 -5.20 -0.23 -15.82
N VAL A 32 -4.02 0.27 -16.23
CA VAL A 32 -3.44 1.49 -15.64
C VAL A 32 -4.23 2.70 -16.16
N PRO A 33 -4.81 3.54 -15.29
CA PRO A 33 -5.57 4.70 -15.73
C PRO A 33 -4.72 5.69 -16.53
N GLY A 34 -5.34 6.38 -17.50
CA GLY A 34 -4.62 7.26 -18.43
C GLY A 34 -3.96 8.49 -17.80
N ASP A 35 -4.41 8.91 -16.61
CA ASP A 35 -3.80 9.98 -15.80
C ASP A 35 -2.71 9.47 -14.84
N TYR A 36 -2.33 8.19 -14.91
CA TYR A 36 -1.23 7.59 -14.15
C TYR A 36 -0.19 6.96 -15.09
N HIS A 37 1.01 6.73 -14.57
CA HIS A 37 2.05 5.92 -15.22
C HIS A 37 2.65 4.92 -14.24
N VAL A 38 3.18 3.82 -14.78
CA VAL A 38 3.83 2.77 -13.98
C VAL A 38 5.25 3.20 -13.60
N VAL A 39 5.55 3.23 -12.31
CA VAL A 39 6.88 3.51 -11.75
C VAL A 39 7.59 2.26 -11.22
N GLY A 40 6.85 1.16 -11.03
CA GLY A 40 7.38 -0.12 -10.60
C GLY A 40 6.43 -1.27 -10.89
N ALA A 41 6.94 -2.49 -10.94
CA ALA A 41 6.12 -3.68 -11.15
C ALA A 41 6.76 -4.89 -10.49
N VAL A 42 5.94 -5.72 -9.85
CA VAL A 42 6.35 -7.02 -9.32
C VAL A 42 5.38 -8.10 -9.80
N GLN A 43 5.89 -9.33 -9.90
CA GLN A 43 5.13 -10.49 -10.34
C GLN A 43 5.18 -11.61 -9.31
N GLY A 44 4.10 -12.36 -9.25
CA GLY A 44 4.00 -13.58 -8.48
C GLY A 44 2.57 -14.09 -8.41
N ASP A 45 2.41 -15.38 -8.18
CA ASP A 45 1.11 -16.04 -8.08
C ASP A 45 0.41 -15.71 -6.75
N LEU A 46 -0.47 -14.70 -6.75
CA LEU A 46 -1.18 -14.19 -5.57
C LEU A 46 -2.47 -14.96 -5.28
N ASN A 47 -3.08 -15.55 -6.31
CA ASN A 47 -4.32 -16.32 -6.20
C ASN A 47 -4.11 -17.85 -6.23
N GLN A 48 -2.86 -18.30 -6.32
CA GLN A 48 -2.44 -19.70 -6.32
C GLN A 48 -2.94 -20.51 -7.52
N ASN A 49 -3.12 -19.85 -8.68
CA ASN A 49 -3.56 -20.48 -9.92
C ASN A 49 -2.40 -20.99 -10.80
N GLN A 50 -1.15 -20.93 -10.30
CA GLN A 50 0.10 -21.29 -11.00
C GLN A 50 0.46 -20.36 -12.18
N ARG A 51 -0.10 -19.15 -12.21
CA ARG A 51 0.23 -18.09 -13.16
C ARG A 51 0.63 -16.85 -12.38
N ASP A 52 1.71 -16.20 -12.80
CA ASP A 52 2.15 -14.99 -12.14
C ASP A 52 1.18 -13.83 -12.44
N ASP A 53 0.65 -13.26 -11.37
CA ASP A 53 -0.14 -12.03 -11.37
C ASP A 53 0.79 -10.80 -11.39
N TRP A 54 0.22 -9.62 -11.65
CA TRP A 54 0.94 -8.35 -11.64
C TRP A 54 0.50 -7.45 -10.49
N VAL A 55 1.47 -6.83 -9.84
CA VAL A 55 1.25 -5.64 -9.02
C VAL A 55 2.04 -4.50 -9.62
N PHE A 56 1.33 -3.46 -10.08
CA PHE A 56 1.94 -2.23 -10.58
C PHE A 56 1.95 -1.18 -9.48
N LEU A 57 3.07 -0.49 -9.36
CA LEU A 57 3.18 0.75 -8.62
C LEU A 57 3.02 1.90 -9.60
N VAL A 58 2.18 2.86 -9.23
CA VAL A 58 1.76 3.95 -10.13
C VAL A 58 1.92 5.30 -9.46
N SER A 59 2.19 6.31 -10.27
CA SER A 59 2.16 7.72 -9.88
C SER A 59 1.31 8.49 -10.88
N ARG A 60 0.66 9.55 -10.41
CA ARG A 60 -0.11 10.45 -11.26
C ARG A 60 0.81 11.13 -12.26
N ASN A 61 0.30 11.34 -13.47
CA ASN A 61 1.00 12.12 -14.47
C ASN A 61 0.98 13.59 -14.03
N ASP A 62 2.15 14.14 -13.70
CA ASP A 62 2.29 15.58 -13.54
C ASP A 62 1.89 16.27 -14.84
N GLU A 63 1.22 17.43 -14.76
CA GLU A 63 0.89 18.25 -15.93
C GLU A 63 2.16 18.79 -16.68
N GLY A 64 3.37 18.36 -16.30
CA GLY A 64 4.65 18.94 -16.76
C GLY A 64 5.83 18.00 -17.06
N GLU A 65 5.83 16.71 -16.69
CA GLU A 65 6.99 15.83 -16.96
C GLU A 65 6.65 14.64 -17.87
N SER A 66 6.55 14.90 -19.17
CA SER A 66 6.81 13.87 -20.19
C SER A 66 8.32 13.56 -20.22
N GLY A 67 8.76 12.62 -19.38
CA GLY A 67 10.16 12.24 -19.31
C GLY A 67 10.36 10.83 -18.79
N GLY A 68 10.28 9.84 -19.68
CA GLY A 68 10.52 8.43 -19.35
C GLY A 68 11.82 8.24 -18.56
N LYS A 69 11.69 7.72 -17.34
CA LYS A 69 12.82 7.21 -16.56
C LYS A 69 12.70 5.69 -16.47
N ASP A 70 13.61 5.05 -17.18
CA ASP A 70 14.16 3.69 -17.03
C ASP A 70 13.19 2.51 -16.78
N GLN A 71 13.00 1.69 -17.83
CA GLN A 71 12.34 0.37 -17.79
C GLN A 71 13.21 -0.71 -17.10
N GLY A 72 13.86 -0.38 -16.00
CA GLY A 72 14.84 -1.28 -15.35
C GLY A 72 15.13 -1.02 -13.88
N ARG A 73 14.39 -0.12 -13.20
CA ARG A 73 14.51 0.02 -11.75
C ARG A 73 13.75 -1.10 -11.04
N THR A 74 14.49 -2.01 -10.45
CA THR A 74 14.01 -2.81 -9.31
C THR A 74 14.12 -1.94 -8.07
N GLY A 75 13.13 -1.07 -7.85
CA GLY A 75 13.14 -0.14 -6.73
C GLY A 75 12.08 0.95 -6.88
N THR A 76 11.29 1.08 -5.84
CA THR A 76 10.16 1.98 -5.62
C THR A 76 10.64 3.42 -5.38
N GLY A 77 10.65 4.23 -6.42
CA GLY A 77 10.54 5.69 -6.25
C GLY A 77 9.16 6.05 -5.69
N GLU A 78 8.99 7.31 -5.28
CA GLU A 78 7.72 7.90 -4.81
C GLU A 78 6.55 7.47 -5.71
N SER A 79 5.78 6.48 -5.25
CA SER A 79 4.58 5.97 -5.90
C SER A 79 3.37 6.44 -5.13
N ASP A 80 2.35 6.92 -5.83
CA ASP A 80 1.11 7.35 -5.19
C ASP A 80 0.28 6.15 -4.73
N GLY A 81 0.35 5.04 -5.46
CA GLY A 81 -0.41 3.85 -5.10
C GLY A 81 -0.07 2.63 -5.94
N LEU A 82 -1.01 1.68 -5.96
CA LEU A 82 -0.82 0.39 -6.61
C LEU A 82 -2.08 -0.13 -7.30
N LEU A 83 -1.86 -1.05 -8.24
CA LEU A 83 -2.85 -1.79 -8.98
C LEU A 83 -2.50 -3.28 -8.92
N VAL A 84 -3.49 -4.15 -8.71
CA VAL A 84 -3.33 -5.61 -8.78
C VAL A 84 -4.16 -6.16 -9.95
N VAL A 85 -3.52 -6.97 -10.78
CA VAL A 85 -4.11 -7.57 -11.97
C VAL A 85 -3.80 -9.07 -11.99
N PHE A 86 -4.83 -9.90 -12.03
CA PHE A 86 -4.68 -11.35 -12.12
C PHE A 86 -4.47 -11.83 -13.54
N ASN A 87 -3.63 -12.85 -13.68
CA ASN A 87 -3.37 -13.55 -14.92
C ASN A 87 -4.28 -14.78 -14.99
N GLU A 88 -5.27 -14.71 -15.87
CA GLU A 88 -6.26 -15.77 -16.11
C GLU A 88 -5.98 -16.46 -17.46
N GLU A 89 -6.73 -17.52 -17.77
CA GLU A 89 -6.48 -18.29 -19.00
C GLU A 89 -6.72 -17.47 -20.28
N ASP A 90 -7.73 -16.59 -20.25
CA ASP A 90 -8.19 -15.82 -21.41
C ASP A 90 -7.69 -14.37 -21.42
N GLY A 91 -6.77 -14.02 -20.50
CA GLY A 91 -6.20 -12.69 -20.42
C GLY A 91 -5.99 -12.24 -18.98
N TYR A 92 -6.03 -10.93 -18.79
CA TYR A 92 -5.82 -10.31 -17.49
C TYR A 92 -7.13 -9.74 -16.96
N ARG A 93 -7.34 -9.86 -15.64
CA ARG A 93 -8.49 -9.30 -14.95
C ARG A 93 -8.04 -8.33 -13.87
N HIS A 94 -8.66 -7.15 -13.82
CA HIS A 94 -8.48 -6.20 -12.73
C HIS A 94 -9.01 -6.75 -11.42
N VAL A 95 -8.25 -6.57 -10.33
CA VAL A 95 -8.65 -7.04 -8.99
C VAL A 95 -8.77 -5.89 -8.02
N LEU A 96 -7.79 -4.99 -7.99
CA LEU A 96 -7.72 -3.92 -7.02
C LEU A 96 -7.00 -2.71 -7.60
N SER A 97 -7.57 -1.52 -7.40
CA SER A 97 -6.88 -0.24 -7.55
C SER A 97 -6.92 0.47 -6.22
N ASN A 98 -5.76 0.90 -5.72
CA ASN A 98 -5.67 1.87 -4.63
C ASN A 98 -4.56 2.86 -4.98
N LEU A 99 -4.95 3.92 -5.70
CA LEU A 99 -4.05 4.74 -6.49
C LEU A 99 -3.35 5.85 -5.69
N ASP A 100 -3.78 6.09 -4.45
CA ASP A 100 -3.28 7.18 -3.60
C ASP A 100 -2.81 6.70 -2.21
N CYS A 101 -2.82 5.39 -1.93
CA CYS A 101 -2.53 4.88 -0.57
C CYS A 101 -1.07 4.92 -0.14
N LEU A 102 -0.14 5.09 -1.07
CA LEU A 102 1.30 5.19 -0.85
C LEU A 102 1.79 6.64 -0.89
N ALA A 103 0.93 7.60 -1.28
CA ALA A 103 1.25 9.02 -1.25
C ALA A 103 1.62 9.45 0.17
N SER A 104 2.71 10.19 0.28
CA SER A 104 3.18 10.79 1.53
C SER A 104 3.31 12.29 1.34
N ASP A 105 2.86 13.06 2.33
CA ASP A 105 3.05 14.51 2.39
C ASP A 105 4.51 14.77 2.82
N SER A 106 5.48 14.52 1.93
CA SER A 106 6.88 14.76 2.27
C SER A 106 7.14 16.26 2.47
N GLU A 107 7.53 16.64 3.69
CA GLU A 107 7.93 18.03 3.98
C GLU A 107 9.25 18.35 3.28
N GLU A 108 9.19 19.33 2.38
CA GLU A 108 10.36 19.91 1.72
C GLU A 108 11.24 20.63 2.76
N GLY A 109 12.30 19.97 3.25
CA GLY A 109 13.42 20.64 3.92
C GLY A 109 13.77 20.20 5.34
N GLY A 110 14.36 19.01 5.48
CA GLY A 110 15.05 18.59 6.72
C GLY A 110 16.12 17.51 6.48
N VAL A 111 16.91 17.20 7.52
CA VAL A 111 17.85 16.04 7.55
C VAL A 111 17.09 14.70 7.74
N TYR A 112 15.78 14.71 7.50
CA TYR A 112 14.85 13.62 7.77
C TYR A 112 14.48 12.98 6.43
N PHE A 113 14.71 11.66 6.31
CA PHE A 113 14.32 10.92 5.13
C PHE A 113 12.96 10.30 5.38
N ALA A 114 11.99 10.54 4.50
CA ALA A 114 10.70 9.88 4.56
C ALA A 114 10.87 8.36 4.43
N PRO A 115 9.98 7.55 5.04
CA PRO A 115 9.97 6.11 4.85
C PRO A 115 9.80 5.75 3.37
N GLU A 116 10.66 4.90 2.83
CA GLU A 116 10.58 4.45 1.44
C GLU A 116 9.66 3.21 1.36
N PRO A 117 8.51 3.29 0.65
CA PRO A 117 7.66 2.13 0.43
C PRO A 117 8.39 1.14 -0.49
N ASP A 118 8.14 -0.17 -0.37
CA ASP A 118 8.62 -1.21 -1.29
C ASP A 118 7.62 -2.37 -1.31
N VAL A 119 7.48 -3.06 -2.44
CA VAL A 119 6.47 -4.11 -2.60
C VAL A 119 7.12 -5.40 -3.06
N SER A 120 6.72 -6.51 -2.45
CA SER A 120 7.18 -7.85 -2.83
C SER A 120 6.07 -8.88 -2.74
N ILE A 121 6.26 -10.01 -3.42
CA ILE A 121 5.35 -11.15 -3.38
C ILE A 121 6.13 -12.37 -2.90
N ASP A 122 5.64 -13.03 -1.86
CA ASP A 122 6.21 -14.28 -1.37
C ASP A 122 5.09 -15.25 -0.96
N ARG A 123 5.14 -16.48 -1.48
CA ARG A 123 4.22 -17.58 -1.17
C ARG A 123 2.72 -17.18 -1.24
N GLY A 124 2.36 -16.42 -2.27
CA GLY A 124 0.98 -15.97 -2.52
C GLY A 124 0.48 -14.86 -1.60
N ASN A 125 1.37 -14.23 -0.83
CA ASN A 125 1.04 -13.02 -0.09
C ASN A 125 1.69 -11.80 -0.76
N LEU A 126 1.01 -10.66 -0.66
CA LEU A 126 1.52 -9.35 -1.06
C LEU A 126 2.08 -8.63 0.17
N TYR A 127 3.33 -8.21 0.10
CA TYR A 127 4.00 -7.47 1.16
C TYR A 127 4.22 -6.03 0.76
N ILE A 128 3.90 -5.11 1.67
CA ILE A 128 4.20 -3.68 1.53
C ILE A 128 5.12 -3.30 2.70
N HIS A 129 6.36 -2.99 2.37
CA HIS A 129 7.43 -2.64 3.29
C HIS A 129 7.59 -1.13 3.32
N PHE A 130 7.96 -0.60 4.49
CA PHE A 130 8.40 0.78 4.64
C PHE A 130 9.72 0.78 5.37
N ARG A 131 10.77 1.24 4.69
CA ARG A 131 12.12 1.34 5.27
C ARG A 131 12.37 2.77 5.70
N HIS A 132 12.72 2.95 6.98
CA HIS A 132 12.95 4.27 7.56
C HIS A 132 14.38 4.38 8.12
N GLY A 133 15.34 3.83 7.36
CA GLY A 133 16.77 3.87 7.67
C GLY A 133 17.08 3.46 9.11
N ARG A 134 17.79 4.33 9.84
CA ARG A 134 18.23 4.13 11.22
C ARG A 134 17.12 4.18 12.28
N TYR A 135 15.89 4.51 11.88
CA TYR A 135 14.75 4.67 12.79
C TYR A 135 13.87 3.41 12.82
N GLY A 136 14.06 2.49 11.87
CA GLY A 136 13.36 1.22 11.82
C GLY A 136 12.67 0.96 10.50
N HIS A 137 11.71 0.04 10.53
CA HIS A 137 10.92 -0.37 9.37
C HIS A 137 9.60 -0.99 9.83
N TRP A 138 8.63 -1.05 8.94
CA TRP A 138 7.43 -1.84 9.13
C TRP A 138 7.01 -2.53 7.85
N THR A 139 6.17 -3.56 7.98
CA THR A 139 5.72 -4.37 6.86
C THR A 139 4.28 -4.80 7.10
N TYR A 140 3.47 -4.63 6.07
CA TYR A 140 2.11 -5.15 5.96
C TYR A 140 2.13 -6.41 5.11
N ASN A 141 1.45 -7.46 5.56
CA ASN A 141 1.31 -8.72 4.85
C ASN A 141 -0.16 -8.94 4.51
N PHE A 142 -0.50 -8.89 3.22
CA PHE A 142 -1.83 -9.11 2.68
C PHE A 142 -1.94 -10.47 1.99
N ARG A 143 -3.12 -11.07 2.10
CA ARG A 143 -3.48 -12.27 1.35
C ARG A 143 -4.78 -12.04 0.60
N TYR A 144 -4.83 -12.52 -0.64
CA TYR A 144 -6.09 -12.58 -1.37
C TYR A 144 -7.00 -13.66 -0.79
N GLN A 145 -8.10 -13.26 -0.17
CA GLN A 145 -9.10 -14.14 0.44
C GLN A 145 -10.45 -13.42 0.56
N GLY A 146 -11.55 -14.16 0.41
CA GLY A 146 -12.88 -13.54 0.47
C GLY A 146 -13.10 -12.48 -0.61
N ASP A 147 -12.52 -12.70 -1.80
CA ASP A 147 -12.55 -11.82 -2.96
C ASP A 147 -11.90 -10.44 -2.76
N ASP A 148 -11.00 -10.31 -1.79
CA ASP A 148 -10.24 -9.07 -1.53
C ASP A 148 -8.85 -9.38 -0.94
N PHE A 149 -7.97 -8.39 -0.87
CA PHE A 149 -6.70 -8.45 -0.17
C PHE A 149 -6.89 -8.03 1.29
N GLU A 150 -6.93 -9.03 2.19
CA GLU A 150 -7.07 -8.81 3.63
C GLU A 150 -5.70 -8.80 4.32
N LEU A 151 -5.49 -7.86 5.25
CA LEU A 151 -4.29 -7.79 6.08
C LEU A 151 -4.27 -8.98 7.06
N ILE A 152 -3.26 -9.83 6.94
CA ILE A 152 -3.09 -11.02 7.77
C ILE A 152 -1.92 -10.90 8.76
N GLY A 153 -1.00 -9.98 8.52
CA GLY A 153 0.15 -9.72 9.41
C GLY A 153 0.64 -8.29 9.34
N TYR A 154 1.20 -7.82 10.46
CA TYR A 154 1.90 -6.55 10.54
C TYR A 154 3.11 -6.69 11.47
N ASP A 155 4.27 -6.27 11.00
CA ASP A 155 5.51 -6.27 11.77
C ASP A 155 6.12 -4.87 11.74
N SER A 156 6.61 -4.38 12.88
CA SER A 156 7.34 -3.12 12.94
C SER A 156 8.48 -3.14 13.94
N THR A 157 9.52 -2.37 13.63
CA THR A 157 10.67 -2.13 14.49
C THR A 157 10.89 -0.63 14.63
N GLN A 158 11.29 -0.22 15.83
CA GLN A 158 11.80 1.11 16.14
C GLN A 158 13.26 0.96 16.54
N GLN A 159 14.12 1.77 15.94
CA GLN A 159 15.56 1.64 16.05
C GLN A 159 16.23 2.95 16.43
N ARG A 160 17.36 2.83 17.13
CA ARG A 160 18.34 3.88 17.35
C ARG A 160 19.65 3.45 16.72
N GLY A 161 19.81 3.73 15.43
CA GLY A 161 21.00 3.24 14.71
C GLY A 161 20.94 1.72 14.57
N PRO A 162 21.98 0.98 14.98
CA PRO A 162 21.97 -0.48 14.92
C PRO A 162 21.11 -1.15 16.01
N VAL A 163 20.67 -0.38 17.02
CA VAL A 163 19.98 -0.91 18.20
C VAL A 163 18.48 -1.00 17.93
N VAL A 164 17.89 -2.18 18.10
CA VAL A 164 16.42 -2.35 18.09
C VAL A 164 15.86 -2.03 19.47
N GLU A 165 15.23 -0.86 19.60
CA GLU A 165 14.64 -0.40 20.86
C GLU A 165 13.31 -1.11 21.16
N ARG A 166 12.49 -1.31 20.12
CA ARG A 166 11.17 -1.90 20.26
C ARG A 166 10.73 -2.61 18.98
N SER A 167 10.04 -3.73 19.11
CA SER A 167 9.36 -4.36 17.97
C SER A 167 7.93 -4.78 18.31
N VAL A 168 7.09 -4.82 17.28
CA VAL A 168 5.72 -5.31 17.34
C VAL A 168 5.52 -6.30 16.21
N SER A 169 4.94 -7.46 16.52
CA SER A 169 4.47 -8.43 15.54
C SER A 169 3.01 -8.74 15.82
N ILE A 170 2.15 -8.56 14.83
CA ILE A 170 0.70 -8.77 14.91
C ILE A 170 0.33 -9.84 13.89
N ASN A 171 -0.19 -10.96 14.37
CA ASN A 171 -0.79 -11.97 13.52
C ASN A 171 -2.31 -11.80 13.57
N LEU A 172 -2.89 -11.27 12.50
CA LEU A 172 -4.32 -10.99 12.42
C LEU A 172 -5.14 -12.27 12.18
N LEU A 173 -4.52 -13.39 11.79
CA LEU A 173 -5.22 -14.68 11.68
C LEU A 173 -5.40 -15.34 13.04
N THR A 174 -4.34 -15.37 13.85
CA THR A 174 -4.37 -15.98 15.19
C THR A 174 -4.83 -15.00 16.28
N LYS A 175 -4.99 -13.72 15.94
CA LYS A 175 -5.38 -12.64 16.85
C LYS A 175 -4.42 -12.48 18.03
N ARG A 176 -3.12 -12.65 17.75
CA ARG A 176 -2.05 -12.53 18.74
C ARG A 176 -1.09 -11.42 18.34
N MET A 177 -0.68 -10.65 19.33
CA MET A 177 0.33 -9.60 19.20
C MET A 177 1.46 -9.88 20.18
N LEU A 178 2.70 -9.80 19.68
CA LEU A 178 3.92 -9.77 20.47
C LEU A 178 4.48 -8.35 20.45
N ILE A 179 4.80 -7.83 21.62
CA ILE A 179 5.57 -6.61 21.81
C ILE A 179 6.88 -7.01 22.46
N ARG A 180 8.00 -6.52 21.93
CA ARG A 180 9.33 -6.69 22.53
C ARG A 180 9.93 -5.32 22.80
N GLU A 181 10.40 -5.10 24.01
CA GLU A 181 11.03 -3.85 24.44
C GLU A 181 12.44 -4.14 24.94
N ASN A 182 13.43 -3.41 24.42
CA ASN A 182 14.82 -3.58 24.81
C ASN A 182 15.02 -3.05 26.23
N ILE A 183 15.51 -3.90 27.13
CA ILE A 183 15.81 -3.58 28.53
C ILE A 183 17.31 -3.32 28.75
N ASN A 184 18.17 -3.61 27.76
CA ASN A 184 19.56 -3.19 27.77
C ASN A 184 19.68 -1.76 27.22
N HIS A 185 19.61 -0.77 28.13
CA HIS A 185 19.71 0.65 27.79
C HIS A 185 21.10 1.08 27.30
N ASP A 186 22.14 0.28 27.58
CA ASP A 186 23.51 0.54 27.16
C ASP A 186 23.86 -0.17 25.85
N ALA A 187 22.88 -0.81 25.18
CA ALA A 187 23.10 -1.53 23.94
C ALA A 187 23.73 -0.64 22.85
N GLU A 188 24.74 -1.21 22.18
CA GLU A 188 25.44 -0.62 21.04
C GLU A 188 25.12 -1.35 19.71
N GLY A 189 24.40 -2.47 19.79
CA GLY A 189 23.86 -3.23 18.66
C GLY A 189 24.32 -4.68 18.69
N GLY A 190 23.36 -5.61 18.59
CA GLY A 190 23.60 -7.06 18.68
C GLY A 190 23.68 -7.59 20.12
N ASP A 191 23.63 -6.72 21.12
CA ASP A 191 23.62 -7.02 22.55
C ASP A 191 22.29 -6.64 23.23
N GLU A 192 21.23 -6.45 22.44
CA GLU A 192 19.89 -6.15 22.97
C GLU A 192 19.31 -7.33 23.75
N GLU A 193 18.70 -7.01 24.88
CA GLU A 193 17.95 -7.95 25.71
C GLU A 193 16.48 -7.51 25.72
N PHE A 194 15.54 -8.42 25.47
CA PHE A 194 14.14 -8.04 25.30
C PHE A 194 13.25 -8.59 26.40
N GLU A 195 12.40 -7.72 26.95
CA GLU A 195 11.19 -8.15 27.65
C GLU A 195 10.06 -8.35 26.62
N GLU A 196 9.35 -9.48 26.73
CA GLU A 196 8.26 -9.84 25.82
C GLU A 196 6.90 -9.68 26.50
N THR A 197 5.98 -8.99 25.83
CA THR A 197 4.57 -8.90 26.22
C THR A 197 3.70 -9.50 25.12
N TRP A 198 2.91 -10.51 25.47
CA TRP A 198 1.92 -11.11 24.59
C TRP A 198 0.53 -10.55 24.88
N LYS A 199 -0.22 -10.24 23.82
CA LYS A 199 -1.63 -9.81 23.91
C LYS A 199 -2.49 -10.58 22.94
N GLU A 200 -3.71 -10.87 23.36
CA GLU A 200 -4.78 -11.36 22.50
C GLU A 200 -5.76 -10.22 22.20
N PHE A 201 -6.46 -10.33 21.08
CA PHE A 201 -7.40 -9.30 20.66
C PHE A 201 -8.58 -9.89 19.90
N ALA A 202 -9.68 -9.14 19.84
CA ALA A 202 -10.70 -9.34 18.83
C ALA A 202 -10.44 -8.39 17.65
N LEU A 203 -10.73 -8.85 16.44
CA LEU A 203 -10.73 -8.05 15.22
C LEU A 203 -12.16 -7.98 14.69
N PRO A 204 -12.91 -6.89 14.91
CA PRO A 204 -14.32 -6.80 14.53
C PRO A 204 -14.58 -6.97 13.03
N GLN A 205 -13.65 -6.51 12.20
CA GLN A 205 -13.74 -6.60 10.74
C GLN A 205 -12.33 -6.73 10.12
N PRO A 206 -12.18 -7.43 8.98
CA PRO A 206 -10.92 -7.44 8.23
C PRO A 206 -10.48 -6.02 7.85
N ILE A 207 -9.17 -5.82 7.72
CA ILE A 207 -8.60 -4.60 7.14
C ILE A 207 -8.25 -4.94 5.70
N ARG A 208 -8.85 -4.25 4.74
CA ARG A 208 -8.69 -4.54 3.30
C ARG A 208 -7.82 -3.50 2.63
N LEU A 209 -6.97 -3.96 1.71
CA LEU A 209 -6.03 -3.10 1.00
C LEU A 209 -6.75 -1.97 0.23
N GLY A 210 -7.90 -2.26 -0.37
CA GLY A 210 -8.67 -1.27 -1.13
C GLY A 210 -9.36 -0.21 -0.25
N GLU A 211 -9.47 -0.45 1.06
CA GLU A 211 -10.14 0.45 2.01
C GLU A 211 -9.13 1.34 2.76
N ILE A 212 -7.82 1.10 2.60
CA ILE A 212 -6.77 1.91 3.22
C ILE A 212 -6.61 3.21 2.43
N GLY A 213 -7.03 4.33 3.02
CA GLY A 213 -6.85 5.65 2.38
C GLY A 213 -5.40 6.11 2.30
N SER A 214 -4.59 5.81 3.32
CA SER A 214 -3.16 6.09 3.34
C SER A 214 -2.45 5.15 4.33
N PHE A 215 -1.31 4.59 3.91
CA PHE A 215 -0.46 3.79 4.79
C PHE A 215 0.27 4.61 5.86
N GLU A 216 0.48 5.91 5.62
CA GLU A 216 1.06 6.83 6.60
C GLU A 216 0.11 7.04 7.79
N ALA A 217 -1.19 7.12 7.52
CA ALA A 217 -2.23 7.33 8.54
C ALA A 217 -2.76 6.02 9.17
N LEU A 218 -2.35 4.85 8.68
CA LEU A 218 -2.89 3.57 9.14
C LEU A 218 -2.32 3.16 10.51
N ASP A 219 -3.16 3.17 11.56
CA ASP A 219 -2.87 2.52 12.83
C ASP A 219 -3.57 1.16 12.93
N VAL A 220 -2.84 0.07 12.67
CA VAL A 220 -3.37 -1.31 12.76
C VAL A 220 -4.00 -1.61 14.13
N LYS A 221 -3.45 -1.06 15.22
CA LYS A 221 -3.95 -1.34 16.58
C LYS A 221 -5.30 -0.68 16.83
N ALA A 222 -5.62 0.43 16.16
CA ALA A 222 -6.92 1.09 16.27
C ALA A 222 -8.09 0.22 15.75
N HIS A 223 -7.79 -0.78 14.92
CA HIS A 223 -8.78 -1.75 14.43
C HIS A 223 -8.99 -2.94 15.38
N MET A 224 -8.17 -3.05 16.43
CA MET A 224 -8.17 -4.18 17.36
C MET A 224 -8.85 -3.82 18.67
N LYS A 225 -9.48 -4.82 19.31
CA LYS A 225 -9.98 -4.71 20.68
C LYS A 225 -9.18 -5.66 21.55
N LEU A 226 -8.28 -5.14 22.37
CA LEU A 226 -7.50 -5.96 23.29
C LEU A 226 -8.44 -6.71 24.23
N LEU A 227 -8.11 -7.98 24.47
CA LEU A 227 -8.79 -8.80 25.46
C LEU A 227 -8.04 -8.68 26.79
N ASP A 228 -8.80 -8.54 27.88
CA ASP A 228 -8.29 -8.53 29.24
C ASP A 228 -7.92 -9.94 29.73
#